data_AF-A0A1H5K018-F1
#
_entry.id   AF-A0A1H5K018-F1
#
_cell.length_a   1.000
_cell.length_b   1.000
_cell.length_c   1.000
_cell.angle_alpha   90.00
_cell.angle_beta   90.00
_cell.angle_gamma   90.00
#
_symmetry.space_group_name_H-M   'P 1'
#
loop_
_entity.id
_entity.type
_entity.pdbx_description
1 polymer ?
#
loop_
_entity_poly.entity_id
_entity_poly.type
_entity_poly.pdbx_seq_one_letter_code
_entity_poly.pdbx_strand_id
1 'polypeptide(L)'
;MGILQKWGRKRMAQGAIAAREQGETTYVHRLASSSQQIQDRYTAVIESEGWKLAGIHEDPSRPRERWVMTFKRADEASGTTAQSSEPA
;
A
#
# COMPACT_ATOMS: atom_id res chain seq x y z
N MET A 1 24.09 -0.31 -15.47
CA MET A 1 23.74 0.43 -14.24
C MET A 1 22.36 0.01 -13.70
N GLY A 2 22.20 -1.21 -13.16
CA GLY A 2 20.84 -1.79 -12.90
C GLY A 2 20.52 -2.20 -11.46
N ILE A 3 21.50 -2.20 -10.55
CA ILE A 3 21.34 -2.78 -9.21
C ILE A 3 20.96 -1.75 -8.15
N LEU A 4 21.34 -0.48 -8.28
CA LEU A 4 21.07 0.53 -7.24
C LEU A 4 19.58 0.85 -7.04
N GLN A 5 18.75 0.72 -8.10
CA GLN A 5 17.31 0.98 -8.01
C GLN A 5 16.52 -0.13 -7.30
N LYS A 6 17.02 -1.39 -7.30
CA LYS A 6 16.33 -2.52 -6.65
C LYS A 6 16.38 -2.44 -5.12
N TRP A 7 17.45 -1.91 -4.54
CA TRP A 7 17.63 -1.84 -3.08
C TRP A 7 16.73 -0.78 -2.45
N GLY A 8 16.52 0.36 -3.11
CA GLY A 8 15.60 1.39 -2.63
C GLY A 8 14.15 0.94 -2.57
N ARG A 9 13.68 0.20 -3.60
CA ARG A 9 12.30 -0.35 -3.63
C ARG A 9 12.06 -1.38 -2.53
N LYS A 10 13.03 -2.27 -2.30
CA LYS A 10 12.90 -3.33 -1.28
C LYS A 10 12.81 -2.76 0.14
N ARG A 11 13.49 -1.64 0.42
CA ARG A 11 13.39 -0.94 1.72
C ARG A 11 12.06 -0.20 1.90
N MET A 12 11.47 0.31 0.82
CA MET A 12 10.15 0.96 0.84
C MET A 12 9.01 -0.03 1.08
N ALA A 13 9.09 -1.24 0.51
CA ALA A 13 8.08 -2.28 0.66
C ALA A 13 8.32 -3.22 1.86
N GLN A 14 9.45 -3.09 2.57
CA GLN A 14 9.83 -3.98 3.66
C GLN A 14 8.77 -4.05 4.78
N GLY A 15 8.15 -2.92 5.12
CA GLY A 15 7.06 -2.88 6.10
C GLY A 15 5.80 -3.59 5.61
N ALA A 16 5.48 -3.46 4.32
CA ALA A 16 4.33 -4.12 3.70
C ALA A 16 4.54 -5.65 3.61
N ILE A 17 5.75 -6.09 3.30
CA ILE A 17 6.12 -7.52 3.29
C ILE A 17 6.01 -8.08 4.71
N ALA A 18 6.61 -7.41 5.70
CA ALA A 18 6.58 -7.86 7.08
C ALA A 18 5.15 -7.92 7.65
N ALA A 19 4.31 -6.91 7.35
CA ALA A 19 2.90 -6.93 7.75
C ALA A 19 2.17 -8.14 7.15
N ARG A 20 2.45 -8.46 5.88
CA ARG A 20 1.83 -9.61 5.20
C ARG A 20 2.31 -10.93 5.81
N GLU A 21 3.60 -11.06 6.10
CA GLU A 21 4.18 -12.24 6.75
C GLU A 21 3.62 -12.45 8.17
N GLN A 22 3.27 -11.36 8.87
CA GLN A 22 2.60 -11.40 10.17
C GLN A 22 1.11 -11.74 10.08
N GLY A 23 0.54 -11.80 8.87
CA GLY A 23 -0.89 -12.04 8.67
C GLY A 23 -1.77 -10.80 8.84
N GLU A 24 -1.20 -9.60 8.88
CA GLU A 24 -1.95 -8.35 8.93
C GLU A 24 -2.84 -8.21 7.68
N THR A 25 -4.07 -7.75 7.87
CA THR A 25 -5.01 -7.49 6.78
C THR A 25 -4.88 -6.07 6.24
N THR A 26 -4.28 -5.18 7.04
CA THR A 26 -4.15 -3.76 6.76
C THR A 26 -2.71 -3.31 7.01
N TYR A 27 -2.14 -2.57 6.07
CA TYR A 27 -0.82 -1.95 6.20
C TYR A 27 -0.95 -0.44 6.13
N VAL A 28 -0.38 0.27 7.10
CA VAL A 28 -0.42 1.73 7.16
C VAL A 28 0.98 2.27 6.91
N HIS A 29 1.11 3.06 5.85
CA HIS A 29 2.33 3.79 5.54
C HIS A 29 2.14 5.28 5.78
N ARG A 30 3.13 5.94 6.37
CA ARG A 30 3.06 7.39 6.66
C ARG A 30 4.12 8.14 5.88
N LEU A 31 3.76 9.29 5.37
CA LEU A 31 4.60 10.17 4.57
C LEU A 31 4.63 11.58 5.16
N ALA A 32 5.81 12.17 5.18
CA ALA A 32 6.01 13.57 5.52
C ALA A 32 5.52 14.51 4.41
N SER A 33 5.53 14.04 3.16
CA SER A 33 5.27 14.86 1.97
C SER A 33 3.90 14.56 1.36
N SER A 34 3.22 15.63 0.93
CA SER A 34 2.00 15.59 0.12
C SER A 34 2.28 15.34 -1.36
N SER A 35 3.55 15.22 -1.76
CA SER A 35 3.93 15.09 -3.18
C SER A 35 3.25 13.89 -3.82
N GLN A 36 2.37 14.16 -4.78
CA GLN A 36 1.60 13.12 -5.46
C GLN A 36 2.50 12.11 -6.20
N GLN A 37 3.61 12.56 -6.79
CA GLN A 37 4.63 11.66 -7.35
C GLN A 37 5.24 10.71 -6.32
N ILE A 38 5.42 11.16 -5.07
CA ILE A 38 5.94 10.30 -4.00
C ILE A 38 4.86 9.30 -3.60
N GLN A 39 3.63 9.77 -3.35
CA GLN A 39 2.50 8.90 -3.02
C GLN A 39 2.30 7.82 -4.09
N ASP A 40 2.24 8.18 -5.37
CA ASP A 40 2.07 7.27 -6.49
C ASP A 40 3.20 6.22 -6.56
N ARG A 41 4.45 6.65 -6.37
CA ARG A 41 5.61 5.75 -6.35
C ARG A 41 5.55 4.75 -5.21
N TYR A 42 5.13 5.18 -4.00
CA TYR A 42 4.96 4.27 -2.86
C TYR A 42 3.78 3.33 -3.06
N THR A 43 2.65 3.84 -3.56
CA THR A 43 1.48 3.04 -3.93
C THR A 43 1.88 1.92 -4.89
N ALA A 44 2.50 2.24 -6.02
CA ALA A 44 2.88 1.24 -7.03
C ALA A 44 3.83 0.17 -6.48
N VAL A 45 4.77 0.55 -5.60
CA VAL A 45 5.69 -0.41 -4.95
C VAL A 45 4.94 -1.32 -3.97
N ILE A 46 4.08 -0.76 -3.13
CA ILE A 46 3.33 -1.52 -2.12
C ILE A 46 2.29 -2.43 -2.79
N GLU A 47 1.64 -1.96 -3.85
CA GLU A 47 0.68 -2.75 -4.61
C GLU A 47 1.31 -3.96 -5.31
N SER A 48 2.54 -3.79 -5.82
CA SER A 48 3.32 -4.90 -6.40
C SER A 48 3.62 -6.03 -5.39
N GLU A 49 3.53 -5.77 -4.08
CA GLU A 49 3.73 -6.79 -3.03
C GLU A 49 2.42 -7.50 -2.61
N GLY A 50 1.31 -7.25 -3.32
CA GLY A 50 0.02 -7.88 -3.05
C GLY A 50 -0.85 -7.11 -2.06
N TRP A 51 -0.68 -5.79 -2.02
CA TRP A 51 -1.56 -4.87 -1.30
C TRP A 51 -2.40 -4.05 -2.30
N LYS A 52 -3.49 -3.43 -1.85
CA LYS A 52 -4.25 -2.42 -2.60
C LYS A 52 -4.42 -1.19 -1.74
N LEU A 53 -4.28 -0.02 -2.35
CA LEU A 53 -4.55 1.23 -1.65
C LEU A 53 -6.03 1.30 -1.27
N ALA A 54 -6.32 1.42 0.03
CA ALA A 54 -7.67 1.56 0.55
C ALA A 54 -8.05 3.04 0.75
N GLY A 55 -7.07 3.91 1.04
CA GLY A 55 -7.31 5.33 1.16
C GLY A 55 -6.08 6.10 1.61
N ILE A 56 -6.11 7.41 1.37
CA ILE A 56 -5.10 8.36 1.84
C ILE A 56 -5.82 9.45 2.62
N HIS A 57 -5.37 9.75 3.83
CA HIS A 57 -5.93 10.82 4.64
C HIS A 57 -4.83 11.62 5.34
N GLU A 58 -5.17 12.82 5.76
CA GLU A 58 -4.28 13.70 6.52
C GLU A 58 -4.48 13.46 8.03
N ASP A 59 -3.39 13.21 8.78
CA ASP A 59 -3.38 13.22 10.24
C ASP A 59 -2.70 14.50 10.75
N PRO A 60 -3.49 15.53 11.14
CA PRO A 60 -2.94 16.79 11.63
C PRO A 60 -2.23 16.63 12.99
N SER A 61 -2.45 15.52 13.69
CA SER A 61 -1.82 15.19 14.97
C SER A 61 -0.30 14.98 14.85
N ARG A 62 0.21 14.72 13.64
CA ARG A 62 1.63 14.45 13.37
C ARG A 62 2.16 15.33 12.24
N PRO A 63 2.65 16.55 12.52
CA PRO A 63 3.09 17.49 11.48
C PRO A 63 4.27 16.98 10.63
N ARG A 64 5.04 16.00 11.14
CA ARG A 64 6.17 15.40 10.42
C ARG A 64 5.81 14.21 9.53
N GLU A 65 4.65 13.61 9.72
CA GLU A 65 4.20 12.38 9.03
C GLU A 65 2.69 12.50 8.72
N ARG A 66 2.34 13.66 8.18
CA ARG A 66 0.98 14.14 8.08
C ARG A 66 0.12 13.31 7.10
N TRP A 67 0.72 12.63 6.13
CA TRP A 67 -0.02 11.87 5.13
C TRP A 67 -0.02 10.39 5.48
N VAL A 68 -1.21 9.84 5.70
CA VAL A 68 -1.39 8.45 6.08
C VAL A 68 -2.04 7.70 4.93
N MET A 69 -1.32 6.73 4.38
CA MET A 69 -1.76 5.84 3.32
C MET A 69 -2.09 4.49 3.92
N THR A 70 -3.35 4.07 3.79
CA THR A 70 -3.82 2.79 4.27
C THR A 70 -3.96 1.84 3.09
N PHE A 71 -3.38 0.65 3.22
CA PHE A 71 -3.43 -0.42 2.24
C PHE A 71 -4.12 -1.64 2.85
N LYS A 72 -4.87 -2.39 2.05
CA LYS A 72 -5.47 -3.67 2.43
C LYS A 72 -4.87 -4.79 1.60
N ARG A 73 -4.92 -6.04 2.06
CA ARG A 73 -4.47 -7.19 1.25
C ARG A 73 -5.24 -7.23 -0.08
N ALA A 74 -4.51 -7.42 -1.18
CA ALA A 74 -5.11 -7.49 -2.52
C ALA A 74 -6.08 -8.67 -2.67
N ASP A 75 -5.86 -9.74 -1.90
CA ASP A 75 -6.70 -10.93 -1.81
C ASP A 75 -8.11 -10.60 -1.26
N GLU A 76 -8.17 -9.85 -0.16
CA GLU A 76 -9.42 -9.31 0.43
C GLU A 76 -10.06 -8.24 -0.46
N ALA A 77 -9.24 -7.43 -1.13
CA ALA A 77 -9.73 -6.38 -2.03
C ALA A 77 -10.20 -6.91 -3.41
N SER A 78 -10.15 -8.24 -3.61
CA SER A 78 -10.78 -8.95 -4.73
C SER A 78 -12.03 -9.74 -4.30
N GLY A 79 -12.53 -9.52 -3.08
CA GLY A 79 -13.81 -10.06 -2.59
C GLY A 79 -15.07 -9.32 -3.05
N THR A 80 -14.96 -8.31 -3.92
CA THR A 80 -16.12 -7.66 -4.56
C THR A 80 -16.06 -7.86 -6.06
N THR A 81 -16.20 -9.11 -6.53
CA THR A 81 -17.12 -9.52 -7.62
C THR A 81 -17.24 -11.06 -7.59
N ALA A 82 -17.79 -11.60 -6.51
CA ALA A 82 -18.50 -12.87 -6.56
C ALA A 82 -19.99 -12.56 -6.29
N GLN A 83 -20.64 -11.92 -7.25
CA GLN A 83 -22.10 -11.85 -7.26
C GLN A 83 -22.61 -12.29 -8.64
N SER A 84 -22.83 -13.61 -8.67
CA SER A 84 -23.86 -14.37 -9.37
C SER A 84 -24.56 -13.73 -10.57
N SER A 85 -24.47 -14.40 -11.72
CA SER A 85 -25.57 -14.51 -12.69
C SER A 85 -25.40 -15.75 -13.57
N GLU A 86 -25.65 -16.92 -12.99
CA GLU A 86 -26.18 -18.13 -13.65
C GLU A 86 -27.30 -18.62 -12.70
N PRO A 87 -28.44 -19.25 -13.10
CA PRO A 87 -28.79 -19.86 -14.39
C PRO A 87 -30.17 -19.45 -14.97
N ALA A 88 -30.40 -19.74 -16.27
CA ALA A 88 -31.60 -20.36 -16.87
C ALA A 88 -31.66 -20.09 -18.38
#